data_AF-A0A7Y8WTS3-F1
#
_entry.id   AF-A0A7Y8WTS3-F1
#
_cell.length_a   1.000
_cell.length_b   1.000
_cell.length_c   1.000
_cell.angle_alpha   90.00
_cell.angle_beta   90.00
_cell.angle_gamma   90.00
#
_symmetry.space_group_name_H-M   'P 1'
#
loop_
_entity.id
_entity.type
_entity.pdbx_description
1 polymer ?
#
loop_
_entity_poly.entity_id
_entity_poly.type
_entity_poly.pdbx_seq_one_letter_code
_entity_poly.pdbx_strand_id
1 'polypeptide(L)'
;MRVKALEALSLYYNYGVTTLAEGEEVKGGLALHLLETGANVEPLDADAAAYDHQPEPSPKEPESEGAEQASGEADAEVDIDGTAADILAWVDGDEERAAEALALELAKDKPRSTLAKQLEKLAAAGAG
;
A
#
# COMPACT_ATOMS: atom_id res chain seq x y z
N MET A 1 -21.48 -7.05 19.71
CA MET A 1 -20.68 -7.53 18.57
C MET A 1 -19.52 -8.43 18.97
N ARG A 2 -19.61 -9.69 18.55
CA ARG A 2 -18.70 -10.79 18.84
C ARG A 2 -18.59 -11.71 17.64
N VAL A 3 -17.38 -12.19 17.38
CA VAL A 3 -17.08 -13.15 16.32
C VAL A 3 -16.11 -14.21 16.83
N LYS A 4 -16.08 -15.36 16.15
CA LYS A 4 -15.14 -16.44 16.42
C LYS A 4 -14.24 -16.64 15.19
N ALA A 5 -12.94 -16.67 15.40
CA ALA A 5 -12.01 -16.99 14.32
C ALA A 5 -12.22 -18.44 13.86
N LEU A 6 -12.39 -18.67 12.56
CA LEU A 6 -12.54 -20.03 12.01
C LEU A 6 -11.20 -20.66 11.62
N GLU A 7 -10.13 -19.86 11.60
CA GLU A 7 -8.75 -20.29 11.39
C GLU A 7 -7.78 -19.42 12.21
N ALA A 8 -6.51 -19.77 12.23
CA ALA A 8 -5.49 -18.92 12.84
C ALA A 8 -5.27 -17.67 11.98
N LEU A 9 -5.47 -16.48 12.56
CA LEU A 9 -5.38 -15.20 11.87
C LEU A 9 -4.23 -14.37 12.43
N SER A 10 -3.49 -13.70 11.55
CA SER A 10 -2.50 -12.70 11.93
C SER A 10 -2.80 -11.40 11.20
N LEU A 11 -3.26 -10.40 11.94
CA LEU A 11 -3.75 -9.14 11.37
C LEU A 11 -3.12 -7.94 12.06
N TYR A 12 -3.02 -6.83 11.32
CA TYR A 12 -2.56 -5.57 11.89
C TYR A 12 -3.76 -4.81 12.48
N TYR A 13 -3.75 -4.61 13.79
CA TYR A 13 -4.81 -3.93 14.51
C TYR A 13 -4.22 -3.01 15.58
N ASN A 14 -4.74 -1.78 15.68
CA ASN A 14 -4.34 -0.80 16.70
C ASN A 14 -2.81 -0.59 16.78
N TYR A 15 -2.18 -0.37 15.62
CA TYR A 15 -0.74 -0.14 15.48
C TYR A 15 0.17 -1.32 15.87
N GLY A 16 -0.36 -2.54 15.91
CA GLY A 16 0.41 -3.74 16.20
C GLY A 16 -0.10 -4.98 15.46
N VAL A 17 0.73 -6.02 15.40
CA VAL A 17 0.30 -7.32 14.90
C VAL A 17 -0.42 -8.06 16.03
N THR A 18 -1.66 -8.46 15.76
CA THR A 18 -2.48 -9.28 16.64
C THR A 18 -2.63 -10.65 16.01
N THR A 19 -2.34 -11.69 16.78
CA THR A 19 -2.50 -13.08 16.35
C THR A 19 -3.66 -13.69 17.12
N LEU A 20 -4.56 -14.34 16.40
CA LEU A 20 -5.72 -15.05 16.93
C LEU A 20 -5.58 -16.53 16.62
N ALA A 21 -5.87 -17.37 17.59
CA ALA A 21 -5.94 -18.81 17.36
C ALA A 21 -7.25 -19.19 16.65
N GLU A 22 -7.23 -20.35 15.98
CA GLU A 22 -8.46 -20.97 15.49
C GLU A 22 -9.42 -21.19 16.66
N GLY A 23 -10.67 -20.77 16.46
CA GLY A 23 -11.74 -20.86 17.43
C GLY A 23 -11.72 -19.79 18.52
N GLU A 24 -10.80 -18.82 18.47
CA GLU A 24 -10.72 -17.75 19.45
C GLU A 24 -11.89 -16.76 19.30
N GLU A 25 -12.54 -16.47 20.43
CA GLU A 25 -13.65 -15.51 20.47
C GLU A 25 -13.15 -14.09 20.67
N VAL A 26 -13.57 -13.21 19.78
CA VAL A 26 -13.20 -11.80 19.75
C VAL A 26 -14.42 -10.92 19.93
N LYS A 27 -14.25 -9.79 20.63
CA LYS A 27 -15.33 -8.86 20.97
C LYS A 27 -14.98 -7.40 20.66
N GLY A 28 -16.00 -6.58 20.45
CA GLY A 28 -15.85 -5.13 20.33
C GLY A 28 -15.18 -4.70 19.02
N GLY A 29 -14.28 -3.72 19.09
CA GLY A 29 -13.67 -3.10 17.90
C GLY A 29 -12.84 -4.06 17.05
N LEU A 30 -12.20 -5.07 17.64
CA LEU A 30 -11.48 -6.09 16.87
C LEU A 30 -12.46 -7.02 16.12
N ALA A 31 -13.62 -7.33 16.71
CA ALA A 31 -14.65 -8.10 16.04
C ALA A 31 -15.26 -7.33 14.86
N LEU A 32 -15.42 -6.01 15.00
CA LEU A 32 -15.81 -5.13 13.89
C LEU A 32 -14.80 -5.16 12.77
N HIS A 33 -13.53 -4.97 13.11
CA HIS A 33 -12.46 -4.95 12.14
C HIS A 33 -12.34 -6.29 11.38
N LEU A 34 -12.55 -7.43 12.04
CA LEU A 34 -12.57 -8.74 11.40
C LEU A 34 -13.74 -8.89 10.41
N LEU A 35 -14.92 -8.36 10.74
CA LEU A 35 -16.06 -8.33 9.82
C LEU A 35 -15.84 -7.35 8.67
N GLU A 36 -15.26 -6.17 8.92
CA GLU A 36 -14.95 -5.15 7.91
C GLU A 36 -13.93 -5.63 6.87
N THR A 37 -12.94 -6.40 7.32
CA THR A 37 -11.86 -6.91 6.46
C THR A 37 -12.24 -8.18 5.72
N GLY A 38 -13.43 -8.74 5.95
CA GLY A 38 -13.85 -10.02 5.37
C GLY A 38 -13.03 -11.20 5.89
N ALA A 39 -12.46 -11.10 7.10
CA ALA A 39 -11.71 -12.19 7.71
C ALA A 39 -12.62 -13.42 7.93
N ASN A 40 -12.02 -14.61 7.91
CA ASN A 40 -12.75 -15.86 8.06
C ASN A 40 -13.23 -16.07 9.51
N VAL A 41 -14.37 -15.47 9.84
CA VAL A 41 -14.93 -15.45 11.19
C VAL A 41 -16.43 -15.78 11.21
N GLU A 42 -16.88 -16.42 12.28
CA GLU A 42 -18.28 -16.74 12.53
C GLU A 42 -18.93 -15.70 13.47
N PRO A 43 -20.03 -15.04 13.08
CA PRO A 43 -20.80 -14.15 13.95
C PRO A 43 -21.38 -14.88 15.17
N LEU A 44 -21.14 -14.39 16.38
CA LEU A 44 -21.65 -14.99 17.63
C LEU A 44 -22.80 -14.21 18.28
N ASP A 45 -23.16 -13.04 17.76
CA ASP A 45 -24.31 -12.27 18.23
C ASP A 45 -25.11 -11.62 17.10
N ALA A 46 -26.31 -11.15 17.45
CA ALA A 46 -27.24 -10.54 16.49
C ALA A 46 -26.66 -9.29 15.83
N ASP A 47 -25.82 -8.52 16.53
CA ASP A 47 -25.15 -7.36 15.95
C ASP A 47 -24.19 -7.78 14.84
N ALA A 48 -23.38 -8.83 15.07
CA ALA A 48 -22.45 -9.36 14.08
C ALA A 48 -23.17 -10.05 12.92
N ALA A 49 -24.27 -10.76 13.19
CA ALA A 49 -25.05 -11.44 12.15
C ALA A 49 -25.84 -10.46 11.26
N ALA A 50 -26.22 -9.30 11.80
CA ALA A 50 -26.87 -8.22 11.06
C ALA A 50 -25.87 -7.27 10.37
N TYR A 51 -24.57 -7.54 10.47
CA TYR A 51 -23.55 -6.77 9.78
C TYR A 51 -23.68 -7.00 8.27
N ASP A 52 -24.36 -6.07 7.60
CA ASP A 52 -24.48 -6.05 6.14
C ASP A 52 -23.17 -5.52 5.56
N HIS A 53 -22.35 -6.47 5.12
CA HIS A 53 -21.09 -6.18 4.48
C HIS A 53 -21.40 -5.53 3.12
N GLN A 54 -21.44 -4.20 3.06
CA GLN A 54 -21.07 -3.57 1.79
C GLN A 54 -19.60 -3.93 1.59
N PRO A 55 -19.23 -4.69 0.54
CA PRO A 55 -17.85 -4.96 0.27
C PRO A 55 -17.21 -3.61 -0.10
N GLU A 56 -16.52 -2.98 0.86
CA GLU A 56 -15.43 -2.11 0.47
C GLU A 56 -14.39 -3.00 -0.22
N PRO A 57 -13.84 -2.57 -1.36
CA PRO A 57 -12.88 -3.39 -2.10
C PRO A 57 -11.76 -3.75 -1.14
N SER A 58 -11.54 -5.05 -0.96
CA SER A 58 -10.39 -5.56 -0.22
C SER A 58 -9.16 -4.78 -0.70
N PRO A 59 -8.34 -4.21 0.21
CA PRO A 59 -7.01 -3.81 -0.17
C PRO A 59 -6.37 -5.12 -0.63
N LYS A 60 -6.21 -5.26 -1.95
CA LYS A 60 -5.43 -6.34 -2.54
C LYS A 60 -4.19 -6.46 -1.66
N GLU A 61 -3.97 -7.65 -1.09
CA GLU A 61 -2.60 -8.05 -0.81
C GLU A 61 -1.78 -7.67 -2.04
N PRO A 62 -0.56 -7.13 -1.92
CA PRO A 62 0.28 -7.03 -3.08
C PRO A 62 0.48 -8.46 -3.57
N GLU A 63 -0.38 -8.86 -4.51
CA GLU A 63 -0.02 -9.82 -5.53
C GLU A 63 1.38 -9.39 -5.92
N SER A 64 2.33 -10.30 -5.70
CA SER A 64 3.51 -10.30 -6.54
C SER A 64 3.00 -10.49 -7.96
N GLU A 65 2.50 -9.40 -8.56
CA GLU A 65 2.29 -9.25 -9.98
C GLU A 65 3.70 -9.18 -10.54
N GLY A 66 4.21 -10.37 -10.83
CA GLY A 66 5.24 -10.50 -11.81
C GLY A 66 4.79 -9.79 -13.07
N ALA A 67 5.65 -8.91 -13.55
CA ALA A 67 5.93 -8.74 -14.97
C ALA A 67 4.69 -8.70 -15.88
N GLU A 68 3.99 -7.56 -15.91
CA GLU A 68 3.47 -7.07 -17.18
C GLU A 68 4.48 -6.10 -17.79
N GLN A 69 5.31 -6.66 -18.66
CA GLN A 69 6.07 -5.93 -19.65
C GLN A 69 5.11 -5.08 -20.49
N ALA A 70 5.12 -3.77 -20.30
CA ALA A 70 4.92 -2.85 -21.42
C ALA A 70 6.31 -2.57 -21.99
N SER A 71 6.70 -3.39 -22.97
CA SER A 71 7.74 -3.01 -23.93
C SER A 71 7.29 -1.71 -24.61
N GLY A 72 8.01 -0.64 -24.32
CA GLY A 72 7.83 0.68 -24.92
C GLY A 72 9.17 1.39 -24.97
N GLU A 73 10.09 0.82 -25.74
CA GLU A 73 11.27 1.53 -26.23
C GLU A 73 10.80 2.72 -27.07
N ALA A 74 10.60 3.87 -26.43
CA ALA A 74 10.49 5.18 -27.04
C ALA A 74 10.41 6.23 -25.92
N ASP A 75 11.53 6.87 -25.59
CA ASP A 75 11.59 8.23 -25.02
C ASP A 75 10.47 8.58 -24.02
N ALA A 76 10.21 7.69 -23.05
CA ALA A 76 9.02 7.79 -22.22
C ALA A 76 9.19 8.92 -21.19
N GLU A 77 8.39 9.98 -21.35
CA GLU A 77 8.23 11.05 -20.36
C GLU A 77 7.96 10.46 -18.97
N VAL A 78 8.56 11.04 -17.93
CA VAL A 78 8.39 10.57 -16.55
C VAL A 78 6.97 10.85 -16.05
N ASP A 79 6.28 9.81 -15.56
CA ASP A 79 5.03 9.99 -14.81
C ASP A 79 5.36 10.48 -13.38
N ILE A 80 5.43 11.80 -13.22
CA ILE A 80 5.73 12.43 -11.92
C ILE A 80 4.57 12.29 -10.91
N ASP A 81 3.39 11.87 -11.33
CA ASP A 81 2.26 11.58 -10.45
C ASP A 81 2.25 10.12 -9.96
N GLY A 82 3.03 9.26 -10.60
CA GLY A 82 3.29 7.87 -10.19
C GLY A 82 3.99 7.71 -8.84
N THR A 83 4.29 6.46 -8.48
CA THR A 83 4.93 6.19 -7.18
C THR A 83 6.38 6.65 -7.16
N ALA A 84 6.90 6.95 -5.96
CA ALA A 84 8.31 7.31 -5.81
C ALA A 84 9.25 6.19 -6.31
N ALA A 85 8.84 4.92 -6.19
CA ALA A 85 9.62 3.79 -6.67
C ALA A 85 9.70 3.74 -8.20
N ASP A 86 8.58 3.99 -8.88
CA ASP A 86 8.53 4.01 -10.35
C ASP A 86 9.37 5.16 -10.93
N ILE A 87 9.28 6.35 -10.30
CA ILE A 87 10.07 7.53 -10.69
C ILE A 87 11.56 7.25 -10.49
N LEU A 88 11.95 6.67 -9.35
CA LEU A 88 13.35 6.33 -9.09
C LEU A 88 13.87 5.21 -10.01
N ALA A 89 13.00 4.25 -10.39
CA ALA A 89 13.33 3.21 -11.36
C ALA A 89 13.44 3.74 -12.80
N TRP A 90 12.67 4.76 -13.17
CA TRP A 90 12.81 5.45 -14.46
C TRP A 90 14.10 6.28 -14.54
N VAL A 91 14.47 6.92 -13.41
CA VAL A 91 15.75 7.62 -13.28
C VAL A 91 16.91 6.64 -13.39
N ASP A 92 16.85 5.48 -12.71
CA ASP A 92 17.89 4.43 -12.74
C ASP A 92 19.34 4.93 -12.54
N GLY A 93 19.50 6.03 -11.79
CA GLY A 93 20.79 6.68 -11.56
C GLY A 93 21.27 7.63 -12.67
N ASP A 94 20.46 7.90 -13.69
CA ASP A 94 20.70 8.92 -14.71
C ASP A 94 20.49 10.33 -14.13
N GLU A 95 21.53 11.15 -14.17
CA GLU A 95 21.51 12.50 -13.60
C GLU A 95 20.58 13.46 -14.36
N GLU A 96 20.50 13.36 -15.69
CA GLU A 96 19.66 14.23 -16.51
C GLU A 96 18.18 13.94 -16.22
N ARG A 97 17.84 12.65 -16.13
CA ARG A 97 16.52 12.19 -15.71
C ARG A 97 16.20 12.57 -14.27
N ALA A 98 17.16 12.45 -13.36
CA ALA A 98 16.97 12.85 -11.96
C ALA A 98 16.66 14.36 -11.84
N ALA A 99 17.34 15.20 -12.62
CA ALA A 99 17.12 16.64 -12.65
C ALA A 99 15.74 16.99 -13.26
N GLU A 100 15.32 16.30 -14.32
CA GLU A 100 14.01 16.46 -14.93
C GLU A 100 12.88 16.10 -13.95
N ALA A 101 12.96 14.92 -13.34
CA ALA A 101 11.98 14.48 -12.35
C ALA A 101 11.95 15.41 -11.13
N LEU A 102 13.10 15.93 -10.69
CA LEU A 102 13.17 16.89 -9.58
C LEU A 102 12.46 18.20 -9.92
N ALA A 103 12.67 18.74 -11.12
CA ALA A 103 12.02 19.97 -11.56
C ALA A 103 10.50 19.80 -11.62
N LEU A 104 10.03 18.67 -12.14
CA LEU A 104 8.59 18.34 -12.19
C LEU A 104 8.00 18.16 -10.80
N GLU A 105 8.68 17.47 -9.88
CA GLU A 105 8.20 17.27 -8.50
C GLU A 105 8.10 18.61 -7.75
N LEU A 106 9.08 19.49 -7.90
CA LEU A 106 9.10 20.80 -7.24
C LEU A 106 8.07 21.79 -7.82
N ALA A 107 7.62 21.56 -9.06
CA ALA A 107 6.55 22.35 -9.68
C ALA A 107 5.15 22.01 -9.13
N LYS A 108 5.01 20.92 -8.36
CA LYS A 108 3.72 20.51 -7.77
C LYS A 108 3.32 21.44 -6.62
N ASP A 109 2.02 21.55 -6.37
CA ASP A 109 1.47 22.29 -5.21
C ASP A 109 1.93 21.69 -3.87
N LYS A 110 2.09 20.36 -3.84
CA LYS A 110 2.55 19.60 -2.67
C LYS A 110 3.68 18.65 -3.05
N PRO A 111 4.91 19.15 -3.19
CA PRO A 111 6.07 18.31 -3.49
C PRO A 111 6.30 17.32 -2.36
N ARG A 112 6.61 16.08 -2.72
CA ARG A 112 6.98 15.01 -1.80
C ARG A 112 8.43 15.24 -1.38
N SER A 113 8.61 15.82 -0.20
CA SER A 113 9.93 16.20 0.33
C SER A 113 10.93 15.04 0.37
N THR A 114 10.47 13.80 0.54
CA THR A 114 11.32 12.60 0.54
C THR A 114 11.82 12.26 -0.86
N LEU A 115 10.93 12.26 -1.86
CA LEU A 115 11.28 11.99 -3.25
C LEU A 115 12.20 13.08 -3.81
N ALA A 116 11.89 14.36 -3.56
CA ALA A 116 12.71 15.49 -3.97
C ALA A 116 14.15 15.36 -3.44
N LYS A 117 14.34 14.95 -2.18
CA LYS A 117 15.68 14.69 -1.61
C LYS A 117 16.42 13.54 -2.27
N GLN A 118 15.70 12.48 -2.67
CA GLN A 118 16.31 11.33 -3.35
C GLN A 118 16.75 11.71 -4.76
N LEU A 119 15.91 12.44 -5.50
CA LEU A 119 16.21 12.94 -6.84
C LEU A 119 17.36 13.97 -6.81
N GLU A 120 17.37 14.88 -5.84
CA GLU A 120 18.48 15.84 -5.63
C GLU A 120 19.81 15.10 -5.39
N LYS A 121 19.79 14.03 -4.58
CA LYS A 121 20.98 13.21 -4.34
C LYS A 121 21.46 12.52 -5.62
N LEU A 122 20.56 12.00 -6.44
CA LEU A 122 20.90 11.31 -7.69
C LEU A 122 21.44 12.30 -8.74
N ALA A 123 20.81 13.45 -8.90
CA ALA A 123 21.26 14.52 -9.79
C ALA A 123 22.62 15.11 -9.38
N ALA A 124 23.00 15.00 -8.11
CA ALA A 124 24.30 15.44 -7.61
C ALA A 124 25.38 14.34 -7.60
N ALA A 125 25.01 13.06 -7.83
CA ALA A 125 25.90 11.92 -7.58
C ALA A 125 26.88 11.59 -8.71
N GLY A 126 26.69 12.06 -9.94
CA GLY A 126 27.67 11.84 -11.03
C GLY A 126 28.50 13.06 -11.42
N ALA A 127 28.53 14.08 -10.56
CA ALA A 127 29.57 15.10 -10.55
C ALA A 127 30.90 14.63 -9.90
N GLY A 128 31.19 13.32 -9.88
CA GLY A 128 32.32 12.69 -9.18
C GLY A 128 33.33 12.00 -10.09
#